data_AF-A0A7L0ZR33-F1
#
_entry.id   AF-A0A7L0ZR33-F1
#
_cell.length_a   1.000
_cell.length_b   1.000
_cell.length_c   1.000
_cell.angle_alpha   90.00
_cell.angle_beta   90.00
_cell.angle_gamma   90.00
#
_symmetry.space_group_name_H-M   'P 1'
#
loop_
_entity.id
_entity.type
_entity.pdbx_description
1 polymer ?
#
loop_
_entity_poly.entity_id
_entity_poly.type
_entity_poly.pdbx_seq_one_letter_code
_entity_poly.pdbx_strand_id
1 'polypeptide(L)'
;QGAMFRCSARCCEDGSASMQEVQRCIERCHQPLAQAQAIVTAELEHFQDRLSRCSLQCRDQAKDALDSGGSEPKVRGQLDACLASCGDQHLRLVPLMARKMRDGLAAIQ
;
A
#
# COMPACT_ATOMS: atom_id res chain seq x y z
N GLN A 1 8.48 6.36 -16.06
CA GLN A 1 8.73 7.82 -15.93
C GLN A 1 9.13 8.50 -17.26
N GLY A 2 9.97 7.90 -18.12
CA GLY A 2 10.39 8.54 -19.39
C GLY A 2 9.27 8.93 -20.38
N ALA A 3 8.14 8.22 -20.40
CA ALA A 3 6.98 8.61 -21.22
C ALA A 3 6.33 9.93 -20.74
N MET A 4 6.17 10.10 -19.42
CA MET A 4 5.67 11.33 -18.81
C MET A 4 6.57 12.51 -19.15
N PHE A 5 7.89 12.39 -18.97
CA PHE A 5 8.81 13.50 -19.28
C PHE A 5 8.79 13.89 -20.76
N ARG A 6 8.71 12.92 -21.68
CA ARG A 6 8.55 13.20 -23.12
C ARG A 6 7.20 13.86 -23.45
N CYS A 7 6.13 13.50 -22.75
CA CYS A 7 4.84 14.17 -22.87
C CYS A 7 4.95 15.64 -22.43
N SER A 8 5.53 15.90 -21.26
CA SER A 8 5.71 17.25 -20.73
C SER A 8 6.60 18.11 -21.64
N ALA A 9 7.67 17.55 -22.23
CA ALA A 9 8.51 18.26 -23.19
C ALA A 9 7.71 18.73 -24.42
N ARG A 10 6.87 17.87 -25.00
CA ARG A 10 5.98 18.24 -26.12
C ARG A 10 4.98 19.33 -25.75
N CYS A 11 4.50 19.36 -24.50
CA CYS A 11 3.66 20.46 -24.03
C CYS A 11 4.41 21.81 -24.07
N CYS A 12 5.69 21.83 -23.73
CA CYS A 12 6.51 23.04 -23.73
C CYS A 12 6.95 23.49 -25.13
N GLU A 13 6.94 22.59 -26.11
CA GLU A 13 7.28 22.88 -27.50
C GLU A 13 6.14 23.57 -28.27
N ASP A 14 4.92 23.59 -27.72
CA ASP A 14 3.77 24.29 -28.31
C ASP A 14 3.89 25.80 -28.10
N GLY A 15 4.50 26.48 -29.06
CA GLY A 15 4.65 27.94 -29.06
C GLY A 15 3.35 28.73 -29.27
N SER A 16 2.23 28.04 -29.57
CA SER A 16 0.91 28.67 -29.71
C SER A 16 0.08 28.65 -28.43
N ALA A 17 0.45 27.78 -27.48
CA ALA A 17 -0.22 27.65 -26.20
C ALA A 17 0.20 28.75 -25.21
N SER A 18 -0.76 29.23 -24.44
CA SER A 18 -0.49 30.05 -23.26
C SER A 18 0.21 29.24 -22.16
N MET A 19 0.88 29.93 -21.25
CA MET A 19 1.51 29.30 -20.08
C MET A 19 0.54 28.45 -19.24
N GLN A 20 -0.72 28.87 -19.12
CA GLN A 20 -1.73 28.10 -18.38
C GLN A 20 -2.11 26.80 -19.11
N GLU A 21 -2.15 26.80 -20.44
CA GLU A 21 -2.43 25.62 -21.24
C GLU A 21 -1.28 24.62 -21.17
N VAL A 22 -0.03 25.11 -21.24
CA VAL A 22 1.18 24.29 -21.05
C VAL A 22 1.16 23.62 -19.68
N GLN A 23 0.89 24.38 -18.60
CA GLN A 23 0.83 23.83 -17.25
C GLN A 23 -0.22 22.72 -17.13
N ARG A 24 -1.43 22.95 -17.66
CA ARG A 24 -2.50 21.93 -17.66
C ARG A 24 -2.14 20.70 -18.51
N CYS A 25 -1.36 20.87 -19.57
CA CYS A 25 -0.84 19.77 -20.38
C CYS A 25 0.15 18.92 -19.57
N ILE A 26 1.11 19.56 -18.88
CA ILE A 26 2.10 18.89 -18.02
C ILE A 26 1.41 18.13 -16.89
N GLU A 27 0.42 18.73 -16.23
CA GLU A 27 -0.35 18.05 -15.17
C GLU A 27 -1.02 16.77 -15.67
N ARG A 28 -1.60 16.80 -16.88
CA ARG A 28 -2.18 15.61 -17.53
C ARG A 28 -1.13 14.56 -17.85
N CYS A 29 0.08 14.95 -18.27
CA CYS A 29 1.17 14.01 -18.50
C CYS A 29 1.62 13.28 -17.22
N HIS A 30 1.51 13.93 -16.06
CA HIS A 30 1.93 13.39 -14.77
C HIS A 30 0.84 12.54 -14.09
N GLN A 31 -0.44 12.80 -14.40
CA GLN A 31 -1.60 12.14 -13.78
C GLN A 31 -1.52 10.60 -13.78
N PRO A 32 -1.26 9.91 -14.91
CA PRO A 32 -1.20 8.44 -14.93
C PRO A 32 -0.16 7.86 -13.96
N LEU A 33 1.03 8.49 -13.87
CA LEU A 33 2.08 8.05 -12.96
C LEU A 33 1.70 8.29 -11.50
N ALA A 34 1.12 9.45 -11.19
CA ALA A 34 0.67 9.78 -9.85
C ALA A 34 -0.43 8.82 -9.38
N GLN A 35 -1.39 8.49 -10.26
CA GLN A 35 -2.44 7.51 -9.98
C GLN A 35 -1.86 6.12 -9.74
N ALA A 36 -0.93 5.67 -10.58
CA ALA A 36 -0.27 4.38 -10.42
C ALA A 36 0.44 4.28 -9.06
N GLN A 37 1.14 5.34 -8.66
CA GLN A 37 1.81 5.41 -7.37
C GLN A 37 0.80 5.38 -6.22
N ALA A 38 -0.30 6.13 -6.31
CA ALA A 38 -1.35 6.14 -5.29
C ALA A 38 -1.98 4.74 -5.09
N ILE A 39 -2.27 4.01 -6.17
CA ILE A 39 -2.84 2.65 -6.10
C ILE A 39 -1.89 1.70 -5.37
N VAL A 40 -0.61 1.68 -5.77
CA VAL A 40 0.39 0.79 -5.18
C VAL A 40 0.59 1.11 -3.70
N THR A 41 0.74 2.40 -3.37
CA THR A 41 0.90 2.85 -1.98
C THR A 41 -0.31 2.47 -1.13
N ALA A 42 -1.53 2.75 -1.60
CA ALA A 42 -2.75 2.46 -0.84
C ALA A 42 -2.93 0.97 -0.54
N GLU A 43 -2.69 0.10 -1.52
CA GLU A 43 -2.81 -1.35 -1.33
C GLU A 43 -1.73 -1.90 -0.36
N LEU A 44 -0.50 -1.36 -0.42
CA LEU A 44 0.56 -1.71 0.53
C LEU A 44 0.27 -1.21 1.94
N GLU A 45 -0.17 0.03 2.09
CA GLU A 45 -0.53 0.63 3.37
C GLU A 45 -1.67 -0.16 4.03
N HIS A 46 -2.72 -0.47 3.27
CA HIS A 46 -3.84 -1.26 3.78
C HIS A 46 -3.42 -2.67 4.23
N PHE A 47 -2.49 -3.31 3.51
CA PHE A 47 -1.94 -4.60 3.92
C PHE A 47 -1.11 -4.48 5.21
N GLN A 48 -0.22 -3.50 5.29
CA GLN A 48 0.65 -3.27 6.45
C GLN A 48 -0.15 -2.91 7.70
N ASP A 49 -1.18 -2.09 7.56
CA ASP A 49 -2.08 -1.66 8.63
C ASP A 49 -2.84 -2.85 9.23
N ARG A 50 -3.35 -3.75 8.39
CA ARG A 50 -3.99 -5.00 8.84
C ARG A 50 -3.02 -5.93 9.58
N LEU A 51 -1.81 -6.11 9.04
CA LEU A 51 -0.79 -6.95 9.67
C LEU A 51 -0.36 -6.37 11.03
N SER A 52 -0.16 -5.05 11.09
CA SER A 52 0.23 -4.35 12.32
C SER A 52 -0.84 -4.47 13.40
N ARG A 53 -2.12 -4.27 13.05
CA ARG A 53 -3.24 -4.48 13.99
C ARG A 53 -3.33 -5.91 14.50
N CYS A 54 -3.12 -6.89 13.62
CA CYS A 54 -3.16 -8.29 13.99
C CYS A 54 -2.02 -8.67 14.96
N SER A 55 -0.81 -8.16 14.73
CA SER A 55 0.32 -8.30 15.67
C SER A 55 0.05 -7.61 17.01
N LEU A 56 -0.53 -6.40 16.97
CA LEU A 56 -0.93 -5.67 18.17
C LEU A 56 -1.96 -6.47 18.99
N GLN A 57 -2.98 -7.03 18.34
CA GLN A 57 -3.97 -7.87 19.00
C GLN A 57 -3.35 -9.10 19.67
N CYS A 58 -2.39 -9.77 19.03
CA CYS A 58 -1.66 -10.88 19.65
C CYS A 58 -0.90 -10.43 20.92
N ARG A 59 -0.27 -9.25 20.86
CA ARG A 59 0.45 -8.69 22.00
C ARG A 59 -0.48 -8.30 23.15
N ASP A 60 -1.63 -7.72 22.83
CA ASP A 60 -2.64 -7.33 23.84
C ASP A 60 -3.20 -8.59 24.52
N GLN A 61 -3.52 -9.65 23.75
CA GLN A 61 -3.95 -10.93 24.31
C GLN A 61 -2.89 -11.57 25.22
N ALA A 62 -1.62 -11.50 24.84
CA ALA A 62 -0.52 -11.99 25.67
C ALA A 62 -0.41 -11.18 26.97
N LYS A 63 -0.56 -9.86 26.90
CA LYS A 63 -0.55 -9.00 28.08
C LYS A 63 -1.71 -9.33 29.03
N ASP A 64 -2.93 -9.44 28.52
CA ASP A 64 -4.11 -9.81 29.30
C ASP A 64 -3.96 -11.19 29.97
N ALA A 65 -3.30 -12.13 29.27
CA ALA A 65 -3.01 -13.45 29.80
C ALA A 65 -1.99 -13.41 30.96
N LEU A 66 -1.00 -12.51 30.92
CA LEU A 66 -0.08 -12.29 32.05
C LEU A 66 -0.77 -11.61 33.22
N ASP A 67 -1.55 -10.56 32.96
CA ASP A 67 -2.25 -9.78 33.98
C ASP A 67 -3.29 -10.63 34.74
N SER A 68 -3.83 -11.68 34.10
CA SER A 68 -4.72 -12.68 34.70
C SER A 68 -4.00 -13.83 35.44
N GLY A 69 -2.68 -13.75 35.61
CA GLY A 69 -1.88 -14.74 36.34
C GLY A 69 -1.34 -15.90 35.49
N GLY A 70 -1.33 -15.74 34.17
CA GLY A 70 -0.74 -16.70 33.24
C GLY A 70 0.77 -16.85 33.43
N SER A 71 1.27 -18.08 33.26
CA SER A 71 2.70 -18.37 33.30
C SER A 71 3.42 -17.80 32.07
N GLU A 72 4.50 -17.04 32.28
CA GLU A 72 5.32 -16.43 31.21
C GLU A 72 5.68 -17.38 30.05
N PRO A 73 6.25 -18.59 30.27
CA PRO A 73 6.57 -19.50 29.17
C PRO A 73 5.34 -19.94 28.37
N LYS A 74 4.18 -20.12 29.03
CA LYS A 74 2.94 -20.48 28.35
C LYS A 74 2.42 -19.31 27.51
N VAL A 75 2.41 -18.10 28.06
CA VAL A 75 1.97 -16.90 27.34
C VAL A 75 2.88 -16.62 26.14
N ARG A 76 4.19 -16.79 26.30
CA ARG A 76 5.15 -16.63 25.20
C ARG A 76 4.85 -17.60 24.04
N GLY A 77 4.62 -18.88 24.34
CA GLY A 77 4.23 -19.85 23.32
C GLY A 77 2.90 -19.51 22.63
N GLN A 78 1.94 -18.96 23.36
CA GLN A 78 0.67 -18.47 22.79
C GLN A 78 0.87 -17.26 21.87
N LEU A 79 1.72 -16.31 22.27
CA LEU A 79 2.08 -15.15 21.46
C LEU A 79 2.73 -15.57 20.14
N ASP A 80 3.74 -16.46 20.21
CA ASP A 80 4.44 -16.96 19.02
C ASP A 80 3.49 -17.67 18.05
N ALA A 81 2.58 -18.50 18.58
CA ALA A 81 1.56 -19.17 17.78
C ALA A 81 0.55 -18.17 17.16
N CYS A 82 0.16 -17.13 17.90
CA CYS A 82 -0.72 -16.07 17.40
C CYS A 82 -0.05 -15.30 16.25
N LEU A 83 1.22 -14.90 16.41
CA LEU A 83 1.98 -14.19 15.39
C LEU A 83 2.19 -15.05 14.13
N ALA A 84 2.45 -16.35 14.29
CA ALA A 84 2.54 -17.28 13.16
C ALA A 84 1.21 -17.36 12.39
N SER A 85 0.09 -17.54 13.09
CA SER A 85 -1.25 -17.54 12.48
C SER A 85 -1.57 -16.20 11.80
N CYS A 86 -1.18 -15.09 12.42
CA CYS A 86 -1.32 -13.76 11.86
C CYS A 86 -0.58 -13.64 10.51
N GLY A 87 0.67 -14.13 10.46
CA GLY A 87 1.47 -14.21 9.25
C GLY A 87 0.81 -15.06 8.17
N ASP A 88 0.39 -16.28 8.49
CA ASP A 88 -0.26 -17.22 7.56
C ASP A 88 -1.53 -16.64 6.96
N GLN A 89 -2.36 -15.98 7.79
CA GLN A 89 -3.58 -15.32 7.32
C GLN A 89 -3.26 -14.17 6.36
N HIS A 90 -2.23 -13.38 6.65
CA HIS A 90 -1.86 -12.25 5.79
C HIS A 90 -1.17 -12.70 4.50
N LEU A 91 -0.36 -13.77 4.52
CA LEU A 91 0.21 -14.36 3.31
C LEU A 91 -0.88 -14.76 2.30
N ARG A 92 -2.02 -15.25 2.77
CA ARG A 92 -3.17 -15.58 1.90
C ARG A 92 -3.82 -14.35 1.25
N LEU A 93 -3.59 -13.15 1.78
CA LEU A 93 -4.11 -11.90 1.24
C LEU A 93 -3.20 -11.29 0.17
N VAL A 94 -1.93 -11.68 0.13
CA VAL A 94 -0.94 -11.15 -0.85
C VAL A 94 -1.41 -11.34 -2.30
N PRO A 95 -1.93 -12.50 -2.72
CA PRO A 95 -2.45 -12.66 -4.08
C PRO A 95 -3.62 -11.74 -4.39
N LEU A 96 -4.49 -11.47 -3.42
CA LEU A 96 -5.62 -10.55 -3.60
C LEU A 96 -5.15 -9.10 -3.75
N MET A 97 -4.22 -8.67 -2.88
CA MET A 97 -3.59 -7.34 -2.98
C MET A 97 -2.91 -7.16 -4.34
N ALA A 98 -2.12 -8.13 -4.79
CA ALA A 98 -1.46 -8.10 -6.10
C ALA A 98 -2.46 -8.05 -7.27
N ARG A 99 -3.61 -8.73 -7.15
CA ARG A 99 -4.69 -8.64 -8.14
C ARG A 99 -5.28 -7.24 -8.19
N LYS A 100 -5.65 -6.66 -7.04
CA LYS A 100 -6.18 -5.30 -6.96
C LYS A 100 -5.22 -4.26 -7.54
N MET A 101 -3.94 -4.35 -7.21
CA MET A 101 -2.92 -3.47 -7.79
C MET A 101 -2.87 -3.61 -9.31
N ARG A 102 -2.77 -4.84 -9.82
CA ARG A 102 -2.73 -5.09 -11.28
C ARG A 102 -3.97 -4.54 -11.98
N ASP A 103 -5.14 -4.82 -11.45
CA ASP A 103 -6.41 -4.45 -12.09
C ASP A 103 -6.60 -2.93 -12.03
N GLY A 104 -6.21 -2.28 -10.93
CA GLY A 104 -6.19 -0.81 -10.81
C GLY A 104 -5.20 -0.15 -11.77
N LEU A 105 -3.98 -0.70 -11.89
CA LEU A 105 -2.97 -0.20 -12.83
C LEU A 105 -3.41 -0.37 -14.29
N ALA A 106 -4.11 -1.45 -14.62
CA ALA A 106 -4.63 -1.69 -15.96
C ALA A 106 -5.77 -0.72 -16.34
N ALA A 107 -6.42 -0.09 -15.37
CA ALA A 107 -7.47 0.88 -15.59
C ALA A 107 -6.95 2.32 -15.85
N ILE A 108 -5.65 2.56 -15.67
CA ILE A 108 -5.03 3.86 -15.93
C ILE A 108 -4.85 4.03 -17.46
N GLN A 109 -5.50 5.05 -18.01
CA GLN A 109 -5.42 5.43 -19.43
C GLN A 109 -4.21 6.32 -19.73
#